data_AF-A0A941S3H3-F1
#
_entry.id   AF-A0A941S3H3-F1
#
_cell.length_a   1.000
_cell.length_b   1.000
_cell.length_c   1.000
_cell.angle_alpha   90.00
_cell.angle_beta   90.00
_cell.angle_gamma   90.00
#
_symmetry.space_group_name_H-M   'P 1'
#
loop_
_entity.id
_entity.type
_entity.pdbx_description
1 polymer ?
#
loop_
_entity_poly.entity_id
_entity_poly.type
_entity_poly.pdbx_seq_one_letter_code
_entity_poly.pdbx_strand_id
1 'polypeptide(L)'
;MNIVVLSNVSEAQAPARLRNFQKLGLPFPLISNSGPKGPFVKALASRVSGPVFFIDDIPMHHASVAEGSPDVFRIHLIGDERLKPLLPATPHAHLRAETWREADAFIRARLAEAV
;
A
#
# COMPACT_ATOMS: atom_id res chain seq x y z
N MET A 1 -1.35 -14.43 -5.52
CA MET A 1 -0.97 -13.03 -5.20
C MET A 1 -0.84 -12.92 -3.70
N ASN A 2 0.31 -12.46 -3.21
CA ASN A 2 0.57 -12.35 -1.77
C ASN A 2 0.21 -10.93 -1.31
N ILE A 3 -0.53 -10.81 -0.22
CA ILE A 3 -0.98 -9.52 0.32
C ILE A 3 -0.56 -9.44 1.78
N VAL A 4 0.01 -8.30 2.16
CA VAL A 4 0.36 -7.95 3.54
C VAL A 4 -0.09 -6.53 3.81
N VAL A 5 -0.63 -6.28 5.02
CA VAL A 5 -1.00 -4.93 5.43
C VAL A 5 0.11 -4.33 6.28
N LEU A 6 0.77 -3.29 5.77
CA LEU A 6 1.79 -2.52 6.47
C LEU A 6 1.16 -1.25 7.06
N SER A 7 0.90 -1.22 8.36
CA SER A 7 0.17 -0.12 9.01
C SER A 7 1.02 0.63 10.02
N ASN A 8 0.89 1.96 10.07
CA ASN A 8 1.50 2.77 11.13
C ASN A 8 0.61 2.86 12.39
N VAL A 9 -0.20 1.82 12.65
CA VAL A 9 -0.88 1.71 13.95
C VAL A 9 0.18 1.43 15.01
N SER A 10 -0.03 1.85 16.25
CA SER A 10 0.90 1.46 17.31
C SER A 10 0.79 -0.04 17.60
N GLU A 11 1.83 -0.63 18.17
CA GLU A 11 1.80 -2.04 18.60
C GLU A 11 0.65 -2.31 19.56
N ALA A 12 0.35 -1.36 20.46
CA ALA A 12 -0.79 -1.43 21.38
C ALA A 12 -2.15 -1.47 20.64
N GLN A 13 -2.25 -0.88 19.44
CA GLN A 13 -3.45 -0.86 18.61
C GLN A 13 -3.54 -2.03 17.62
N ALA A 14 -2.43 -2.71 17.33
CA ALA A 14 -2.40 -3.83 16.39
C ALA A 14 -3.40 -4.97 16.72
N PRO A 15 -3.61 -5.38 18.00
CA PRO A 15 -4.63 -6.37 18.34
C PRO A 15 -6.05 -5.94 17.97
N ALA A 16 -6.38 -4.65 18.12
CA ALA A 16 -7.70 -4.13 17.75
C ALA A 16 -7.89 -4.17 16.23
N ARG A 17 -6.86 -3.83 15.46
CA ARG A 17 -6.87 -3.93 13.99
C ARG A 17 -7.07 -5.39 13.54
N LEU A 18 -6.37 -6.34 14.15
CA LEU A 18 -6.51 -7.76 13.84
C LEU A 18 -7.91 -8.30 14.16
N ARG A 19 -8.52 -7.88 15.28
CA ARG A 19 -9.93 -8.22 15.57
C ARG A 19 -10.88 -7.69 14.49
N ASN A 20 -10.63 -6.50 13.94
CA ASN A 20 -11.43 -5.98 12.83
C ASN A 20 -11.23 -6.80 11.56
N PHE A 21 -10.00 -7.24 11.25
CA PHE A 21 -9.73 -8.13 10.12
C PHE A 21 -10.51 -9.44 10.25
N GLN A 22 -10.48 -10.06 11.44
CA GLN A 22 -11.22 -11.29 11.72
C GLN A 22 -12.73 -11.11 11.51
N LYS A 23 -13.32 -10.02 12.04
CA LYS A 23 -14.75 -9.72 11.87
C LYS A 23 -15.14 -9.51 10.41
N LEU A 24 -14.24 -8.98 9.59
CA LEU A 24 -14.45 -8.71 8.17
C LEU A 24 -14.01 -9.89 7.28
N GLY A 25 -13.51 -10.99 7.85
CA GLY A 25 -13.02 -12.14 7.10
C GLY A 25 -11.77 -11.84 6.25
N LEU A 26 -10.94 -10.88 6.66
CA LEU A 26 -9.70 -10.49 5.97
C LEU A 26 -8.52 -11.33 6.48
N PRO A 27 -8.01 -12.33 5.72
CA PRO A 27 -6.99 -13.26 6.20
C PRO A 27 -5.56 -12.71 6.04
N PHE A 28 -5.38 -11.39 6.06
CA PHE A 28 -4.11 -10.77 5.73
C PHE A 28 -3.22 -10.57 6.97
N PRO A 29 -1.91 -10.85 6.88
CA PRO A 29 -0.98 -10.51 7.94
C PRO A 29 -0.91 -8.98 8.11
N LEU A 30 -0.77 -8.55 9.37
CA LEU A 30 -0.56 -7.16 9.74
C LEU A 30 0.87 -6.97 10.22
N ILE A 31 1.60 -6.04 9.59
CA ILE A 31 2.88 -5.54 10.08
C ILE A 31 2.65 -4.14 10.64
N SER A 32 2.88 -4.01 11.94
CA SER A 32 2.90 -2.71 12.62
C SER A 32 4.25 -2.05 12.35
N ASN A 33 4.23 -0.77 11.97
CA ASN A 33 5.44 -0.01 11.66
C ASN A 33 5.42 1.36 12.35
N SER A 34 6.59 1.90 12.65
CA SER A 34 6.76 3.30 13.05
C SER A 34 7.77 3.98 12.11
N GLY A 35 7.49 5.23 11.77
CA GLY A 35 8.33 6.00 10.85
C GLY A 35 8.05 5.74 9.35
N PRO A 36 9.05 5.97 8.47
CA PRO A 36 8.88 5.94 7.02
C PRO A 36 8.55 4.54 6.50
N LYS A 37 7.72 4.47 5.43
CA LYS A 37 7.31 3.20 4.81
C LYS A 37 8.39 2.59 3.92
N GLY A 38 9.20 3.43 3.28
CA GLY A 38 10.18 3.03 2.27
C GLY A 38 11.12 1.91 2.69
N PRO A 39 11.81 2.00 3.84
CA PRO A 39 12.71 0.94 4.30
C PRO A 39 12.01 -0.41 4.50
N PHE A 40 10.78 -0.41 5.02
CA PHE A 40 10.01 -1.63 5.24
C PHE A 40 9.50 -2.23 3.94
N VAL A 41 9.00 -1.40 3.03
CA VAL A 41 8.60 -1.84 1.69
C VAL A 41 9.80 -2.43 0.94
N LYS A 42 10.99 -1.82 1.03
CA LYS A 42 12.22 -2.35 0.45
C LYS A 42 12.55 -3.74 0.98
N ALA A 43 12.49 -3.92 2.30
CA ALA A 43 12.79 -5.19 2.96
C ALA A 43 11.76 -6.30 2.66
N LEU A 44 10.52 -5.93 2.34
CA LEU A 44 9.49 -6.88 1.90
C LEU A 44 9.64 -7.22 0.42
N ALA A 45 9.89 -6.22 -0.42
CA ALA A 45 10.08 -6.39 -1.85
C ALA A 45 11.28 -7.29 -2.17
N SER A 46 12.36 -7.21 -1.38
CA SER A 46 13.54 -8.08 -1.58
C SER A 46 13.31 -9.56 -1.28
N ARG A 47 12.16 -9.94 -0.70
CA ARG A 47 11.82 -11.33 -0.36
C ARG A 47 10.99 -12.03 -1.43
N VAL A 48 10.62 -11.32 -2.48
CA VAL A 48 9.77 -11.84 -3.54
C VAL A 48 10.41 -11.60 -4.90
N SER A 49 10.06 -12.44 -5.86
CA SER A 49 10.34 -12.19 -7.28
C SER A 49 9.08 -11.66 -7.97
N GLY A 50 9.28 -10.80 -8.96
CA GLY A 50 8.20 -10.20 -9.75
C GLY A 50 7.71 -8.84 -9.26
N PRO A 51 6.67 -8.29 -9.91
CA PRO A 51 6.15 -6.95 -9.61
C PRO A 51 5.62 -6.82 -8.18
N VAL A 52 5.97 -5.72 -7.52
CA VAL A 52 5.48 -5.36 -6.18
C VAL A 52 4.66 -4.08 -6.27
N PHE A 53 3.54 -4.06 -5.54
CA PHE A 53 2.60 -2.94 -5.53
C PHE A 53 2.42 -2.43 -4.09
N PHE A 54 2.50 -1.12 -3.92
CA PHE A 54 2.24 -0.39 -2.69
C PHE A 54 1.00 0.49 -2.88
N ILE A 55 -0.01 0.30 -2.03
CA ILE A 55 -1.28 1.02 -2.08
C ILE A 55 -1.45 1.76 -0.76
N ASP A 56 -1.59 3.08 -0.81
CA ASP A 56 -1.70 3.94 0.37
C ASP A 56 -2.39 5.26 0.01
N ASP A 57 -3.02 5.90 0.98
CA ASP A 57 -3.73 7.17 0.83
C ASP A 57 -2.87 8.39 1.19
N ILE A 58 -1.72 8.20 1.84
CA ILE A 58 -0.90 9.31 2.38
C ILE A 58 0.26 9.66 1.44
N PRO A 59 0.34 10.91 0.93
CA PRO A 59 1.40 11.34 0.01
C PRO A 59 2.84 11.12 0.52
N MET A 60 3.08 11.33 1.82
CA MET A 60 4.40 11.14 2.44
C MET A 60 4.85 9.69 2.41
N HIS A 61 3.92 8.72 2.48
CA HIS A 61 4.26 7.31 2.35
C HIS A 61 4.72 6.99 0.94
N HIS A 62 4.07 7.55 -0.09
CA HIS A 62 4.49 7.41 -1.48
C HIS A 62 5.87 7.98 -1.75
N ALA A 63 6.17 9.18 -1.22
CA ALA A 63 7.50 9.77 -1.32
C ALA A 63 8.58 8.88 -0.69
N SER A 64 8.31 8.37 0.51
CA SER A 64 9.22 7.46 1.21
C SER A 64 9.47 6.15 0.44
N VAL A 65 8.43 5.56 -0.16
CA VAL A 65 8.59 4.35 -0.97
C VAL A 65 9.30 4.63 -2.28
N ALA A 66 9.06 5.78 -2.92
CA ALA A 66 9.78 6.16 -4.13
C ALA A 66 11.28 6.32 -3.91
N GLU A 67 11.69 6.87 -2.77
CA GLU A 67 13.11 6.99 -2.38
C GLU A 67 13.75 5.63 -2.08
N GLY A 68 13.08 4.78 -1.29
CA GLY A 68 13.66 3.52 -0.83
C GLY A 68 13.50 2.35 -1.80
N SER A 69 12.54 2.41 -2.72
CA SER A 69 12.14 1.29 -3.58
C SER A 69 11.53 1.80 -4.90
N PRO A 70 12.35 2.37 -5.80
CA PRO A 70 11.86 2.97 -7.05
C PRO A 70 11.08 1.97 -7.91
N ASP A 71 11.47 0.70 -7.92
CA ASP A 71 10.88 -0.39 -8.72
C ASP A 71 9.51 -0.87 -8.20
N VAL A 72 9.08 -0.44 -7.01
CA VAL A 72 7.76 -0.77 -6.48
C VAL A 72 6.71 0.11 -7.14
N PHE A 73 5.70 -0.49 -7.75
CA PHE A 73 4.56 0.27 -8.27
C PHE A 73 3.77 0.88 -7.12
N ARG A 74 3.42 2.15 -7.24
CA ARG A 74 2.84 2.97 -6.16
C ARG A 74 1.47 3.45 -6.62
N ILE A 75 0.43 3.09 -5.90
CA ILE A 75 -0.97 3.41 -6.22
C ILE A 75 -1.52 4.28 -5.09
N HIS A 76 -1.79 5.54 -5.39
CA HIS A 76 -2.45 6.46 -4.47
C HIS A 76 -3.96 6.25 -4.56
N LEU A 77 -4.53 5.63 -3.54
CA LEU A 77 -5.97 5.37 -3.46
C LEU A 77 -6.50 5.85 -2.12
N ILE A 78 -7.40 6.84 -2.16
CA ILE A 78 -8.06 7.37 -0.97
C ILE A 78 -9.45 6.74 -0.87
N GLY A 79 -9.64 5.87 0.12
CA GLY A 79 -10.91 5.14 0.29
C GLY A 79 -12.04 5.96 0.92
N ASP A 80 -11.74 7.05 1.63
CA ASP A 80 -12.73 7.93 2.25
C ASP A 80 -12.93 9.19 1.40
N GLU A 81 -14.13 9.34 0.83
CA GLU A 81 -14.52 10.50 0.00
C GLU A 81 -14.32 11.83 0.71
N ARG A 82 -14.44 11.87 2.04
CA ARG A 82 -14.26 13.10 2.84
C ARG A 82 -12.80 13.52 2.90
N LEU A 83 -11.86 12.59 2.73
CA LEU A 83 -10.43 12.85 2.74
C LEU A 83 -9.88 13.23 1.36
N LYS A 84 -10.56 12.87 0.27
CA LYS A 84 -10.10 13.16 -1.10
C LYS A 84 -9.76 14.63 -1.35
N PRO A 85 -10.56 15.62 -0.91
CA PRO A 85 -10.24 17.04 -1.11
C PRO A 85 -9.08 17.52 -0.22
N LEU A 86 -8.77 16.81 0.85
CA LEU A 86 -7.78 17.21 1.85
C LEU A 86 -6.38 16.66 1.55
N LEU A 87 -6.31 15.58 0.78
CA LEU A 87 -5.06 14.89 0.48
C LEU A 87 -4.66 15.15 -0.98
N PRO A 88 -3.64 16.00 -1.22
CA PRO A 88 -3.22 16.32 -2.58
C PRO A 88 -2.73 15.08 -3.31
N ALA A 89 -2.84 15.09 -4.64
CA ALA A 89 -2.18 14.08 -5.46
C ALA A 89 -0.67 14.10 -5.20
N THR A 90 -0.07 12.92 -5.06
CA THR A 90 1.37 12.77 -4.91
C THR A 90 2.03 12.54 -6.27
N PRO A 91 3.11 13.27 -6.63
CA PRO A 91 3.84 13.03 -7.87
C PRO A 91 4.63 11.71 -7.84
N HIS A 92 4.71 11.07 -6.67
CA HIS A 92 5.45 9.83 -6.45
C HIS A 92 4.62 8.58 -6.74
N ALA A 93 3.31 8.71 -6.96
CA ALA A 93 2.47 7.58 -7.35
C ALA A 93 2.52 7.36 -8.86
N HIS A 94 2.53 6.09 -9.28
CA HIS A 94 2.39 5.70 -10.68
C HIS A 94 0.94 5.75 -11.15
N LEU A 95 -0.01 5.66 -10.21
CA LEU A 95 -1.44 5.80 -10.46
C LEU A 95 -2.08 6.51 -9.27
N ARG A 96 -2.86 7.56 -9.52
CA ARG A 96 -3.88 8.06 -8.60
C ARG A 96 -5.20 7.41 -8.99
N ALA A 97 -5.62 6.41 -8.22
CA ALA A 97 -6.84 5.67 -8.47
C ALA A 97 -7.99 6.31 -7.68
N GLU A 98 -9.14 6.48 -8.32
CA GLU A 98 -10.36 6.93 -7.65
C GLU A 98 -11.13 5.76 -7.02
N THR A 99 -10.92 4.55 -7.56
CA THR A 99 -11.60 3.33 -7.13
C THR A 99 -10.67 2.12 -7.04
N TRP A 100 -11.07 1.12 -6.24
CA TRP A 100 -10.38 -0.17 -6.21
C TRP A 100 -10.40 -0.90 -7.57
N ARG A 101 -11.41 -0.64 -8.42
CA ARG A 101 -11.50 -1.23 -9.75
C ARG A 101 -10.39 -0.72 -10.68
N GLU A 102 -10.08 0.57 -10.62
CA GLU A 102 -8.96 1.15 -11.36
C GLU A 102 -7.61 0.60 -10.86
N ALA A 103 -7.45 0.50 -9.53
CA ALA A 103 -6.25 -0.09 -8.95
C ALA A 103 -6.06 -1.56 -9.40
N ASP A 104 -7.12 -2.37 -9.37
CA ASP A 104 -7.09 -3.77 -9.83
C ASP A 104 -6.74 -3.87 -11.33
N ALA A 105 -7.36 -3.03 -12.18
CA ALA A 105 -7.05 -3.01 -13.61
C ALA A 105 -5.57 -2.69 -13.88
N PHE A 106 -5.01 -1.71 -13.16
CA PHE A 106 -3.59 -1.36 -13.27
C PHE A 106 -2.67 -2.48 -12.79
N ILE A 107 -2.99 -3.11 -11.65
CA ILE A 107 -2.23 -4.25 -11.13
C ILE A 107 -2.20 -5.38 -12.15
N ARG A 108 -3.36 -5.76 -12.71
CA ARG A 108 -3.45 -6.84 -13.70
C ARG A 108 -2.65 -6.54 -14.97
N ALA A 109 -2.69 -5.30 -15.46
CA ALA A 109 -1.92 -4.89 -16.64
C ALA A 109 -0.41 -5.07 -16.39
N ARG A 110 0.11 -4.58 -15.26
CA ARG A 110 1.55 -4.70 -14.92
C ARG A 110 1.98 -6.13 -14.63
N LEU A 111 1.08 -6.96 -14.10
CA LEU A 111 1.35 -8.39 -13.94
C LEU A 111 1.43 -9.10 -15.29
N ALA A 112 0.60 -8.74 -16.28
CA ALA A 112 0.61 -9.34 -17.60
C ALA A 112 1.86 -8.97 -18.43
N GLU A 113 2.41 -7.76 -18.22
CA GLU A 113 3.66 -7.29 -18.85
C GLU A 113 4.92 -7.99 -18.30
N ALA A 114 4.83 -8.59 -17.11
CA ALA A 114 5.95 -9.23 -16.43
C ALA A 114 6.08 -10.74 -16.71
N VAL A 115 5.22 -11.29 -17.59
CA VAL A 115 5.20 -12.69 -18.02
C VAL A 115 5.95 -12.86 -19.32
#